data_AF-A0A831KAS1-F1
#
_entry.id   AF-A0A831KAS1-F1
#
_cell.length_a   1.000
_cell.length_b   1.000
_cell.length_c   1.000
_cell.angle_alpha   90.00
_cell.angle_beta   90.00
_cell.angle_gamma   90.00
#
_symmetry.space_group_name_H-M   'P 1'
#
loop_
_entity.id
_entity.type
_entity.pdbx_description
1 polymer ?
#
loop_
_entity_poly.entity_id
_entity_poly.type
_entity_poly.pdbx_seq_one_letter_code
_entity_poly.pdbx_strand_id
1 'polypeptide(L)' 'AISGITIVGALLSAGLKEFSLSTILGLIAVIFAMINVVGGFLVTDRMLKMFKKK' A
#
# COMPACT_ATOMS: atom_id res chain seq x y z
N ALA A 1 1.16 -3.55 -8.29
CA ALA A 1 2.26 -3.03 -7.45
C ALA A 1 2.53 -1.55 -7.69
N ILE A 2 2.72 -1.09 -8.93
CA ILE A 2 3.06 0.33 -9.23
C ILE A 2 1.99 1.32 -8.73
N SER A 3 0.70 0.94 -8.80
CA SER A 3 -0.42 1.67 -8.19
C SER A 3 -0.33 1.85 -6.68
N GLY A 4 0.58 1.12 -6.01
CA GLY A 4 0.85 1.25 -4.58
C GLY A 4 1.45 2.60 -4.18
N ILE A 5 1.79 3.46 -5.15
CA ILE A 5 2.17 4.86 -4.93
C ILE A 5 1.14 5.66 -4.11
N THR A 6 -0.12 5.19 -4.05
CA THR A 6 -1.16 5.71 -3.17
C THR A 6 -0.76 5.78 -1.70
N ILE A 7 0.24 5.00 -1.26
CA ILE A 7 0.78 5.07 0.10
C ILE A 7 1.36 6.45 0.45
N VAL A 8 1.91 7.17 -0.52
CA VAL A 8 2.46 8.52 -0.31
C VAL A 8 1.34 9.48 0.11
N GLY A 9 0.21 9.45 -0.61
CA GLY A 9 -0.97 10.25 -0.26
C GLY A 9 -1.58 9.84 1.08
N ALA A 10 -1.61 8.54 1.37
CA ALA A 10 -2.12 8.02 2.63
C ALA A 10 -1.29 8.49 3.84
N LEU A 11 0.05 8.49 3.74
CA LEU A 11 0.94 8.99 4.78
C LEU A 11 0.78 10.49 5.02
N LEU A 12 0.65 11.27 3.95
CA LEU A 12 0.38 12.71 4.05
C LEU A 12 -0.96 12.97 4.76
N SER A 13 -2.00 12.19 4.46
CA SER A 13 -3.31 12.31 5.11
C SER A 13 -3.29 11.86 6.59
N ALA A 14 -2.49 10.85 6.92
CA ALA A 14 -2.39 10.33 8.29
C ALA A 14 -1.54 11.21 9.21
N GLY A 15 -0.58 11.98 8.67
CA GLY A 15 0.37 12.80 9.43
C GLY A 15 -0.16 14.17 9.89
N LEU A 16 -1.46 14.46 9.74
CA LEU A 16 -2.04 15.71 10.21
C LEU A 16 -2.05 15.75 11.75
N LYS A 17 -1.58 16.88 12.33
CA LYS A 17 -1.30 17.03 13.77
C LYS A 17 -2.52 16.94 14.69
N GLU A 18 -3.73 17.09 14.17
CA GLU A 18 -4.96 17.04 14.96
C GLU A 18 -5.69 15.72 14.76
N PHE A 19 -6.04 15.06 15.87
CA PHE A 19 -6.82 13.82 15.87
C PHE A 19 -8.25 14.12 15.41
N SER A 20 -8.48 13.94 14.12
CA SER A 20 -9.73 14.30 13.45
C SER A 20 -10.19 13.17 12.53
N LEU A 21 -11.35 13.32 11.90
CA LEU A 21 -11.88 12.34 10.95
C LEU A 21 -10.85 12.02 9.84
N SER A 22 -10.04 12.99 9.43
CA SER A 22 -8.99 12.82 8.42
C SER A 22 -7.86 11.91 8.91
N THR A 23 -7.52 11.90 10.20
CA THR A 23 -6.54 10.99 10.79
C THR A 23 -7.03 9.54 10.74
N ILE A 24 -8.31 9.31 11.05
CA ILE A 24 -8.93 7.97 11.01
C ILE A 24 -9.00 7.47 9.56
N LEU A 25 -9.45 8.32 8.63
CA LEU A 25 -9.48 7.99 7.21
C LEU A 25 -8.07 7.78 6.64
N GLY A 26 -7.09 8.57 7.09
CA GLY A 26 -5.68 8.43 6.74
C GLY A 26 -5.11 7.10 7.20
N LEU A 27 -5.42 6.67 8.43
CA LEU A 27 -5.03 5.36 8.95
C LEU A 27 -5.59 4.22 8.08
N ILE A 28 -6.89 4.29 7.75
CA ILE A 28 -7.54 3.30 6.88
C ILE A 28 -6.91 3.30 5.47
N ALA A 29 -6.62 4.49 4.94
CA ALA A 29 -5.96 4.63 3.64
C ALA A 29 -4.55 4.00 3.64
N VAL A 30 -3.78 4.15 4.72
CA VAL A 30 -2.46 3.52 4.85
C VAL A 30 -2.58 2.00 4.84
N ILE A 31 -3.56 1.43 5.56
CA ILE A 31 -3.81 -0.02 5.58
C ILE A 31 -4.10 -0.53 4.16
N PHE A 32 -5.03 0.11 3.43
CA PHE A 32 -5.36 -0.31 2.07
C PHE A 32 -4.20 -0.14 1.09
N ALA A 33 -3.45 0.95 1.20
CA ALA A 33 -2.27 1.18 0.38
C ALA A 33 -1.21 0.08 0.62
N MET A 34 -0.99 -0.31 1.89
CA MET A 34 -0.07 -1.38 2.24
C MET A 34 -0.50 -2.74 1.66
N ILE A 35 -1.80 -3.07 1.71
CA ILE A 35 -2.33 -4.30 1.09
C ILE A 35 -2.03 -4.31 -0.41
N ASN A 36 -2.24 -3.18 -1.11
CA ASN A 36 -1.98 -3.08 -2.54
C ASN A 36 -0.48 -3.24 -2.88
N VAL A 37 0.40 -2.61 -2.10
CA VAL A 37 1.85 -2.70 -2.26
C VAL A 37 2.31 -4.14 -2.03
N VAL A 38 2.07 -4.68 -0.84
CA VAL A 38 2.57 -5.99 -0.42
C VAL A 38 1.97 -7.10 -1.26
N GLY A 39 0.65 -7.11 -1.45
CA GLY A 39 -0.04 -8.11 -2.27
C GLY A 39 0.41 -8.05 -3.73
N GLY A 40 0.56 -6.83 -4.27
CA GLY A 40 1.05 -6.63 -5.63
C GLY A 40 2.44 -7.21 -5.85
N PHE A 41 3.39 -6.92 -4.96
CA PHE A 41 4.76 -7.43 -5.08
C PHE A 41 4.84 -8.95 -4.82
N LEU A 42 4.09 -9.50 -3.85
CA LEU A 42 4.03 -10.93 -3.58
C LEU A 42 3.52 -11.74 -4.78
N VAL A 43 2.45 -11.25 -5.42
CA VAL A 43 1.91 -11.91 -6.62
C VAL A 43 2.91 -11.81 -7.77
N THR A 44 3.50 -10.63 -8.01
CA THR A 44 4.53 -10.49 -9.05
C THR A 44 5.72 -11.42 -8.80
N ASP A 45 6.22 -11.53 -7.57
CA ASP A 45 7.30 -12.47 -7.22
C ASP A 45 6.89 -13.94 -7.48
N ARG A 46 5.69 -14.35 -7.08
CA ARG A 46 5.16 -15.69 -7.40
C ARG A 46 5.06 -15.94 -8.90
N MET A 47 4.58 -14.96 -9.67
CA MET A 47 4.50 -15.05 -11.13
C MET A 47 5.88 -15.21 -11.75
N LEU A 48 6.86 -14.40 -11.33
CA LEU A 48 8.24 -14.47 -11.84
C LEU A 48 8.93 -15.79 -11.50
N LYS A 49 8.63 -16.38 -10.33
CA LYS A 49 9.13 -17.70 -9.95
C LYS A 49 8.62 -18.82 -10.87
N MET A 50 7.44 -18.67 -11.48
CA MET A 50 6.90 -19.65 -12.44
C MET A 50 7.65 -19.67 -13.78
N PHE A 51 8.37 -18.59 -14.13
CA PHE A 51 9.18 -18.51 -15.35
C PHE A 51 10.62 -19.03 -15.16
N LYS A 52 11.04 -19.37 -13.94
CA LYS A 52 12.33 -20.01 -13.73
C LYS A 52 12.26 -21.45 -14.25
N LYS A 53 13.14 -21.80 -15.19
CA LYS A 53 13.34 -23.20 -15.59
C LYS A 53 13.75 -24.01 -14.37
N LYS A 54 13.22 -25.23 -14.29
CA LYS A 54 13.54 -26.21 -13.26
C LYS A 54 15.03 -26.56 -13.27
#